data_AF-A0A7X7K4H6-F1
#
_entry.id   AF-A0A7X7K4H6-F1
#
_cell.length_a   1.000
_cell.length_b   1.000
_cell.length_c   1.000
_cell.angle_alpha   90.00
_cell.angle_beta   90.00
_cell.angle_gamma   90.00
#
_symmetry.space_group_name_H-M   'P 1'
#
loop_
_entity.id
_entity.type
_entity.pdbx_description
1 polymer ?
#
loop_
_entity_poly.entity_id
_entity_poly.type
_entity_poly.pdbx_seq_one_letter_code
_entity_poly.pdbx_strand_id
1 'polypeptide(L)'
;NLDVWEEAGMTPPERYSSWDDVWEDAKKLTQRDDAGNITLAGLSFRNYQSIQYLCGGILEQGAQYVDEQTGKWDLNTDEAKRTLKEWFWDPFFTHEVDSPDLPEIHDSLAEGRMALGGIWIDYIPYAKSAFPEGRFGFTMRPGMDGVDPIVVGEGGWGLSINAATQYPAEASEFIAYLNRDDVMLQWLQEQHSLPCVHSLMDNPWFETEEAKFLLPALKTVDGWKWIGPVGNKYAMDDIFLPGLEELSLGDISVDELADRLSAELTAKVQSFMDENGYQPGLAGL
;
A
#
# COMPACT_ATOMS: atom_id res chain seq x y z
N ASN A 1 -2.76 -6.65 -13.80
CA ASN A 1 -2.22 -7.58 -14.79
C ASN A 1 -2.89 -7.32 -16.14
N LEU A 2 -2.18 -6.68 -17.08
CA LEU A 2 -2.71 -6.25 -18.39
C LEU A 2 -3.10 -7.41 -19.31
N ASP A 3 -2.53 -8.60 -19.11
CA ASP A 3 -2.87 -9.79 -19.91
C ASP A 3 -4.29 -10.25 -19.61
N VAL A 4 -4.67 -10.25 -18.33
CA VAL A 4 -6.04 -10.57 -17.90
C VAL A 4 -7.07 -9.59 -18.48
N TRP A 5 -6.72 -8.30 -18.56
CA TRP A 5 -7.58 -7.28 -19.17
C TRP A 5 -7.77 -7.53 -20.67
N GLU A 6 -6.68 -7.83 -21.39
CA GLU A 6 -6.71 -8.13 -22.82
C GLU A 6 -7.53 -9.40 -23.13
N GLU A 7 -7.34 -10.46 -22.34
CA GLU A 7 -8.12 -11.71 -22.45
C GLU A 7 -9.62 -11.50 -22.22
N ALA A 8 -9.98 -10.61 -21.30
CA ALA A 8 -11.37 -10.21 -21.06
C ALA A 8 -11.95 -9.28 -22.14
N GLY A 9 -11.12 -8.83 -23.10
CA GLY A 9 -11.52 -7.83 -24.10
C GLY A 9 -11.80 -6.46 -23.50
N MET A 10 -11.20 -6.16 -22.34
CA MET A 10 -11.36 -4.93 -21.58
C MET A 10 -10.11 -4.04 -21.72
N THR A 11 -10.26 -2.74 -21.50
CA THR A 11 -9.14 -1.80 -21.46
C THR A 11 -9.09 -1.18 -20.07
N PRO A 12 -7.93 -1.18 -19.37
CA PRO A 12 -7.82 -0.55 -18.07
C PRO A 12 -8.11 0.95 -18.18
N PRO A 13 -8.89 1.54 -17.26
CA PRO A 13 -9.05 2.98 -17.24
C PRO A 13 -7.74 3.66 -16.85
N GLU A 14 -7.50 4.87 -17.37
CA GLU A 14 -6.36 5.68 -16.94
C GLU A 14 -6.46 6.10 -15.46
N ARG A 15 -7.70 6.26 -14.97
CA ARG A 15 -8.01 6.57 -13.57
C ARG A 15 -9.41 6.07 -13.22
N TYR A 16 -9.56 5.48 -12.05
CA TYR A 16 -10.87 5.21 -11.47
C TYR A 16 -11.46 6.46 -10.81
N SER A 17 -12.74 6.71 -11.08
CA SER A 17 -13.48 7.85 -10.49
C SER A 17 -14.30 7.45 -9.27
N SER A 18 -14.70 6.18 -9.16
CA SER A 18 -15.51 5.66 -8.06
C SER A 18 -15.13 4.22 -7.72
N TRP A 19 -15.40 3.80 -6.48
CA TRP A 19 -15.25 2.40 -6.08
C TRP A 19 -16.25 1.47 -6.76
N ASP A 20 -17.43 1.97 -7.12
CA ASP A 20 -18.41 1.18 -7.87
C ASP A 20 -17.84 0.70 -9.22
N ASP A 21 -17.13 1.58 -9.93
CA ASP A 21 -16.44 1.23 -11.18
C ASP A 21 -15.34 0.18 -10.96
N VAL A 22 -14.58 0.32 -9.86
CA VAL A 22 -13.53 -0.64 -9.48
C VAL A 22 -14.14 -2.02 -9.24
N TRP A 23 -15.24 -2.08 -8.46
CA TRP A 23 -15.91 -3.35 -8.16
C TRP A 23 -16.59 -3.97 -9.38
N GLU A 24 -17.14 -3.16 -10.28
CA GLU A 24 -17.71 -3.63 -11.54
C GLU A 24 -16.64 -4.31 -12.41
N ASP A 25 -15.47 -3.67 -12.58
CA ASP A 25 -14.36 -4.25 -13.34
C ASP A 25 -13.79 -5.48 -12.66
N ALA A 26 -13.57 -5.44 -11.33
CA ALA A 26 -13.09 -6.60 -10.57
C ALA A 26 -14.00 -7.81 -10.76
N LYS A 27 -15.33 -7.63 -10.75
CA LYS A 27 -16.28 -8.73 -10.99
C LYS A 27 -16.18 -9.30 -12.40
N LYS A 28 -16.01 -8.45 -13.43
CA LYS A 28 -15.85 -8.90 -14.82
C LYS A 28 -14.53 -9.65 -15.04
N LEU A 29 -13.49 -9.26 -14.32
CA LEU A 29 -12.15 -9.85 -14.42
C LEU A 29 -11.99 -11.12 -13.58
N THR A 30 -12.86 -11.35 -12.60
CA THR A 30 -12.82 -12.55 -11.75
C THR A 30 -13.13 -13.80 -12.58
N GLN A 31 -12.27 -14.81 -12.51
CA GLN A 31 -12.49 -16.10 -13.20
C GLN A 31 -12.77 -17.21 -12.20
N ARG A 32 -13.59 -18.18 -12.63
CA ARG A 32 -14.02 -19.31 -11.82
C ARG A 32 -13.89 -20.62 -12.58
N ASP A 33 -13.65 -21.71 -11.86
CA ASP A 33 -13.74 -23.06 -12.41
C ASP A 33 -15.20 -23.54 -12.53
N ASP A 34 -15.40 -24.75 -13.08
CA ASP A 34 -16.71 -25.37 -13.24
C ASP A 34 -17.42 -25.66 -11.89
N ALA A 35 -16.67 -25.70 -10.79
CA ALA A 35 -17.21 -25.88 -9.44
C ALA A 35 -17.57 -24.54 -8.78
N GLY A 36 -17.27 -23.41 -9.43
CA GLY A 36 -17.55 -22.06 -8.96
C GLY A 36 -16.43 -21.46 -8.09
N ASN A 37 -15.31 -22.17 -7.89
CA ASN A 37 -14.17 -21.66 -7.12
C ASN A 37 -13.46 -20.58 -7.92
N ILE A 38 -13.04 -19.49 -7.25
CA ILE A 38 -12.27 -18.43 -7.90
C ILE A 38 -10.86 -18.97 -8.21
N THR A 39 -10.50 -18.98 -9.49
CA THR A 39 -9.17 -19.37 -9.99
C THR A 39 -8.30 -18.16 -10.32
N LEU A 40 -8.93 -16.99 -10.50
CA LEU A 40 -8.28 -15.71 -10.70
C LEU A 40 -9.07 -14.62 -9.97
N ALA A 41 -8.44 -13.96 -9.00
CA ALA A 41 -9.04 -12.87 -8.25
C ALA A 41 -9.17 -11.60 -9.12
N GLY A 42 -10.35 -10.98 -9.12
CA GLY A 42 -10.58 -9.70 -9.78
C GLY A 42 -9.85 -8.55 -9.09
N LEU A 43 -9.89 -8.50 -7.77
CA LEU A 43 -9.20 -7.50 -6.95
C LEU A 43 -8.90 -8.05 -5.56
N SER A 44 -7.70 -7.81 -5.05
CA SER A 44 -7.35 -8.10 -3.65
C SER A 44 -6.61 -6.95 -2.99
N PHE A 45 -6.81 -6.85 -1.67
CA PHE A 45 -6.01 -6.04 -0.74
C PHE A 45 -5.30 -6.92 0.30
N ARG A 46 -5.19 -8.24 0.10
CA ARG A 46 -4.46 -9.09 1.04
C ARG A 46 -2.96 -8.93 0.88
N ASN A 47 -2.41 -8.05 1.70
CA ASN A 47 -0.98 -7.81 1.86
C ASN A 47 -0.74 -7.14 3.21
N TYR A 48 0.43 -7.35 3.80
CA TYR A 48 0.80 -6.76 5.09
C TYR A 48 0.78 -5.22 5.06
N GLN A 49 1.16 -4.60 3.94
CA GLN A 49 1.15 -3.15 3.80
C GLN A 49 -0.24 -2.57 3.62
N SER A 50 -1.28 -3.40 3.48
CA SER A 50 -2.64 -2.89 3.27
C SER A 50 -3.24 -2.17 4.47
N ILE A 51 -2.59 -2.19 5.65
CA ILE A 51 -2.91 -1.27 6.75
C ILE A 51 -2.81 0.20 6.31
N GLN A 52 -1.94 0.52 5.35
CA GLN A 52 -1.81 1.86 4.77
C GLN A 52 -3.09 2.26 4.01
N TYR A 53 -3.72 1.32 3.30
CA TYR A 53 -5.03 1.54 2.71
C TYR A 53 -6.07 1.77 3.80
N LEU A 54 -6.14 0.91 4.82
CA LEU A 54 -7.06 1.11 5.95
C LEU A 54 -6.94 2.53 6.54
N CYS A 55 -5.73 2.97 6.83
CA CYS A 55 -5.47 4.31 7.38
C CYS A 55 -5.90 5.42 6.41
N GLY A 56 -5.60 5.29 5.12
CA GLY A 56 -6.00 6.25 4.09
C GLY A 56 -7.52 6.37 3.96
N GLY A 57 -8.24 5.25 3.95
CA GLY A 57 -9.71 5.23 3.90
C GLY A 57 -10.36 5.89 5.12
N ILE A 58 -9.76 5.74 6.31
CA ILE A 58 -10.22 6.42 7.53
C ILE A 58 -10.05 7.95 7.41
N LEU A 59 -8.87 8.40 6.94
CA LEU A 59 -8.60 9.83 6.76
C LEU A 59 -9.49 10.46 5.69
N GLU A 60 -9.80 9.72 4.61
CA GLU A 60 -10.67 10.18 3.51
C GLU A 60 -12.10 10.46 3.98
N GLN A 61 -12.55 9.75 5.01
CA GLN A 61 -13.83 9.98 5.67
C GLN A 61 -13.77 11.13 6.71
N GLY A 62 -12.60 11.74 6.92
CA GLY A 62 -12.40 12.83 7.87
C GLY A 62 -12.17 12.39 9.32
N ALA A 63 -11.97 11.09 9.55
CA ALA A 63 -11.68 10.53 10.87
C ALA A 63 -10.16 10.40 11.12
N GLN A 64 -9.79 9.98 12.33
CA GLN A 64 -8.42 9.67 12.73
C GLN A 64 -8.39 8.22 13.24
N TYR A 65 -7.27 7.53 13.05
CA TYR A 65 -7.08 6.14 13.49
C TYR A 65 -6.06 6.00 14.63
N VAL A 66 -5.25 7.03 14.85
CA VAL A 66 -4.24 7.07 15.91
C VAL A 66 -4.22 8.46 16.56
N ASP A 67 -4.12 8.48 17.87
CA ASP A 67 -3.74 9.69 18.61
C ASP A 67 -2.21 9.79 18.60
N GLU A 68 -1.68 10.71 17.80
CA GLU A 68 -0.25 10.93 17.65
C GLU A 68 0.47 11.34 18.95
N GLN A 69 -0.25 11.88 19.94
CA GLN A 69 0.34 12.29 21.21
C GLN A 69 0.50 11.11 22.18
N THR A 70 -0.45 10.17 22.15
CA THR A 70 -0.46 9.03 23.07
C THR A 70 -0.01 7.73 22.39
N GLY A 71 0.07 7.69 21.06
CA GLY A 71 0.32 6.48 20.30
C GLY A 71 -0.86 5.49 20.30
N LYS A 72 -2.03 5.90 20.82
CA LYS A 72 -3.19 5.03 20.95
C LYS A 72 -3.92 4.90 19.62
N TRP A 73 -4.12 3.67 19.18
CA TRP A 73 -4.93 3.32 18.02
C TRP A 73 -6.40 3.17 18.40
N ASP A 74 -7.28 3.62 17.51
CA ASP A 74 -8.73 3.45 17.63
C ASP A 74 -9.34 3.14 16.26
N LEU A 75 -9.59 1.85 16.04
CA LEU A 75 -10.25 1.33 14.84
C LEU A 75 -11.71 0.94 15.14
N ASN A 76 -12.24 1.33 16.31
CA ASN A 76 -13.63 1.06 16.69
C ASN A 76 -14.61 2.12 16.19
N THR A 77 -14.12 3.15 15.50
CA THR A 77 -14.94 4.18 14.86
C THR A 77 -15.75 3.62 13.70
N ASP A 78 -16.87 4.27 13.39
CA ASP A 78 -17.73 3.85 12.27
C ASP A 78 -16.96 3.95 10.94
N GLU A 79 -16.09 4.94 10.80
CA GLU A 79 -15.24 5.17 9.62
C GLU A 79 -14.20 4.05 9.44
N ALA A 80 -13.54 3.61 10.53
CA ALA A 80 -12.58 2.51 10.49
C ALA A 80 -13.27 1.18 10.16
N LYS A 81 -14.39 0.90 10.81
CA LYS A 81 -15.18 -0.31 10.53
C LYS A 81 -15.72 -0.32 9.10
N ARG A 82 -16.13 0.83 8.58
CA ARG A 82 -16.54 0.96 7.19
C ARG A 82 -15.39 0.66 6.23
N THR A 83 -14.19 1.19 6.47
CA THR A 83 -13.03 0.88 5.62
C THR A 83 -12.62 -0.60 5.72
N LEU A 84 -12.59 -1.17 6.93
CA LEU A 84 -12.38 -2.61 7.14
C LEU A 84 -13.39 -3.44 6.35
N LYS A 85 -14.66 -3.05 6.39
CA LYS A 85 -15.69 -3.76 5.66
C LYS A 85 -15.50 -3.63 4.14
N GLU A 86 -15.49 -2.40 3.61
CA GLU A 86 -15.54 -2.16 2.17
C GLU A 86 -14.30 -2.68 1.44
N TRP A 87 -13.11 -2.61 2.04
CA TRP A 87 -11.87 -2.97 1.34
C TRP A 87 -11.31 -4.34 1.73
N PHE A 88 -11.76 -4.93 2.84
CA PHE A 88 -11.17 -6.16 3.35
C PHE A 88 -12.18 -7.29 3.60
N TRP A 89 -13.46 -6.98 3.79
CA TRP A 89 -14.50 -7.99 3.96
C TRP A 89 -15.36 -8.16 2.69
N ASP A 90 -15.84 -7.05 2.12
CA ASP A 90 -16.70 -7.04 0.93
C ASP A 90 -16.09 -7.73 -0.30
N PRO A 91 -14.77 -7.70 -0.57
CA PRO A 91 -14.16 -8.48 -1.67
C PRO A 91 -14.50 -9.97 -1.63
N PHE A 92 -14.64 -10.56 -0.43
CA PHE A 92 -14.91 -11.99 -0.25
C PHE A 92 -16.41 -12.28 -0.20
N PHE A 93 -17.18 -11.48 0.53
CA PHE A 93 -18.54 -11.85 0.93
C PHE A 93 -19.65 -11.06 0.24
N THR A 94 -19.35 -9.89 -0.33
CA THR A 94 -20.33 -9.06 -1.06
C THR A 94 -20.07 -9.06 -2.56
N HIS A 95 -18.81 -8.89 -2.96
CA HIS A 95 -18.40 -8.81 -4.35
C HIS A 95 -17.94 -10.14 -4.91
N GLU A 96 -17.45 -11.04 -4.03
CA GLU A 96 -16.94 -12.37 -4.39
C GLU A 96 -15.91 -12.29 -5.54
N VAL A 97 -14.96 -11.37 -5.40
CA VAL A 97 -13.87 -11.09 -6.37
C VAL A 97 -12.49 -11.52 -5.86
N ASP A 98 -12.39 -11.96 -4.60
CA ASP A 98 -11.17 -12.52 -4.00
C ASP A 98 -11.51 -13.84 -3.29
N SER A 99 -10.48 -14.66 -3.06
CA SER A 99 -10.58 -15.94 -2.36
C SER A 99 -9.42 -16.12 -1.38
N PRO A 100 -9.67 -16.61 -0.15
CA PRO A 100 -8.60 -16.94 0.79
C PRO A 100 -7.73 -18.12 0.30
N ASP A 101 -8.20 -18.92 -0.65
CA ASP A 101 -7.45 -20.05 -1.22
C ASP A 101 -6.36 -19.60 -2.21
N LEU A 102 -6.39 -18.33 -2.64
CA LEU A 102 -5.35 -17.76 -3.50
C LEU A 102 -4.18 -17.20 -2.67
N PRO A 103 -2.96 -17.14 -3.22
CA PRO A 103 -1.85 -16.43 -2.59
C PRO A 103 -2.17 -14.93 -2.36
N GLU A 104 -1.37 -14.27 -1.54
CA GLU A 104 -1.45 -12.81 -1.35
C GLU A 104 -1.10 -12.05 -2.66
N ILE A 105 -1.30 -10.73 -2.67
CA ILE A 105 -1.24 -9.89 -3.89
C ILE A 105 0.04 -10.12 -4.72
N HIS A 106 1.21 -10.13 -4.09
CA HIS A 106 2.48 -10.18 -4.80
C HIS A 106 2.64 -11.51 -5.57
N ASP A 107 2.41 -12.64 -4.90
CA ASP A 107 2.49 -13.97 -5.50
C ASP A 107 1.35 -14.21 -6.51
N SER A 108 0.12 -13.75 -6.21
CA SER A 108 -1.00 -13.92 -7.12
C SER A 108 -0.87 -13.12 -8.41
N LEU A 109 -0.34 -11.89 -8.35
CA LEU A 109 -0.05 -11.11 -9.57
C LEU A 109 1.05 -11.79 -10.40
N ALA A 110 2.10 -12.28 -9.74
CA ALA A 110 3.20 -13.00 -10.36
C ALA A 110 2.77 -14.29 -11.07
N GLU A 111 1.89 -15.05 -10.44
CA GLU A 111 1.36 -16.32 -10.97
C GLU A 111 0.25 -16.12 -12.03
N GLY A 112 -0.13 -14.88 -12.33
CA GLY A 112 -1.24 -14.58 -13.24
C GLY A 112 -2.61 -14.94 -12.66
N ARG A 113 -2.72 -15.07 -11.34
CA ARG A 113 -3.95 -15.42 -10.60
C ARG A 113 -4.68 -14.20 -10.03
N MET A 114 -4.31 -13.00 -10.45
CA MET A 114 -4.95 -11.77 -10.02
C MET A 114 -4.96 -10.70 -11.12
N ALA A 115 -6.11 -10.07 -11.31
CA ALA A 115 -6.28 -8.99 -12.29
C ALA A 115 -5.81 -7.64 -11.73
N LEU A 116 -6.25 -7.30 -10.51
CA LEU A 116 -5.92 -6.05 -9.80
C LEU A 116 -5.43 -6.36 -8.39
N GLY A 117 -4.39 -5.65 -7.93
CA GLY A 117 -3.90 -5.73 -6.56
C GLY A 117 -3.70 -4.34 -5.99
N GLY A 118 -4.17 -4.11 -4.76
CA GLY A 118 -3.82 -2.92 -3.99
C GLY A 118 -2.35 -2.96 -3.57
N ILE A 119 -1.45 -2.45 -4.42
CA ILE A 119 0.00 -2.53 -4.21
C ILE A 119 0.69 -1.22 -4.63
N TRP A 120 1.90 -1.01 -4.13
CA TRP A 120 2.72 0.17 -4.43
C TRP A 120 3.18 0.21 -5.90
N ILE A 121 3.47 1.42 -6.39
CA ILE A 121 3.82 1.65 -7.79
C ILE A 121 5.15 0.99 -8.20
N ASP A 122 6.12 0.90 -7.27
CA ASP A 122 7.41 0.22 -7.51
C ASP A 122 7.25 -1.30 -7.69
N TYR A 123 6.03 -1.86 -7.57
CA TYR A 123 5.77 -3.24 -7.98
C TYR A 123 6.04 -3.44 -9.48
N ILE A 124 5.79 -2.45 -10.34
CA ILE A 124 6.04 -2.58 -11.78
C ILE A 124 7.52 -2.87 -12.09
N PRO A 125 8.48 -2.04 -11.68
CA PRO A 125 9.90 -2.33 -11.91
C PRO A 125 10.36 -3.61 -11.22
N TYR A 126 9.86 -3.89 -10.01
CA TYR A 126 10.12 -5.15 -9.32
C TYR A 126 9.66 -6.35 -10.17
N ALA A 127 8.41 -6.35 -10.61
CA ALA A 127 7.80 -7.42 -11.38
C ALA A 127 8.48 -7.60 -12.74
N LYS A 128 8.97 -6.53 -13.37
CA LYS A 128 9.78 -6.62 -14.59
C LYS A 128 11.07 -7.43 -14.37
N SER A 129 11.66 -7.36 -13.18
CA SER A 129 12.86 -8.13 -12.82
C SER A 129 12.56 -9.57 -12.43
N ALA A 130 11.48 -9.80 -11.68
CA ALA A 130 11.13 -11.10 -11.11
C ALA A 130 10.26 -11.96 -12.06
N PHE A 131 9.41 -11.32 -12.85
CA PHE A 131 8.40 -11.91 -13.73
C PHE A 131 8.41 -11.20 -15.10
N PRO A 132 9.51 -11.32 -15.88
CA PRO A 132 9.75 -10.48 -17.06
C PRO A 132 8.71 -10.62 -18.19
N GLU A 133 7.96 -11.72 -18.20
CA GLU A 133 6.87 -11.94 -19.16
C GLU A 133 5.55 -11.26 -18.73
N GLY A 134 5.39 -10.95 -17.43
CA GLY A 134 4.17 -10.38 -16.90
C GLY A 134 4.04 -8.90 -17.29
N ARG A 135 2.87 -8.53 -17.81
CA ARG A 135 2.58 -7.13 -18.15
C ARG A 135 1.74 -6.48 -17.06
N PHE A 136 2.30 -5.49 -16.38
CA PHE A 136 1.64 -4.76 -15.30
C PHE A 136 1.52 -3.28 -15.65
N GLY A 137 0.34 -2.72 -15.38
CA GLY A 137 0.07 -1.30 -15.41
C GLY A 137 -0.28 -0.79 -14.02
N PHE A 138 -0.33 0.53 -13.87
CA PHE A 138 -0.66 1.19 -12.61
C PHE A 138 -1.78 2.20 -12.84
N THR A 139 -2.70 2.28 -11.87
CA THR A 139 -3.69 3.35 -11.77
C THR A 139 -3.84 3.72 -10.30
N MET A 140 -4.14 4.98 -10.02
CA MET A 140 -4.55 5.40 -8.69
C MET A 140 -5.95 4.85 -8.39
N ARG A 141 -6.14 4.38 -7.15
CA ARG A 141 -7.47 4.09 -6.61
C ARG A 141 -8.29 5.39 -6.45
N PRO A 142 -9.62 5.33 -6.46
CA PRO A 142 -10.44 6.44 -6.01
C PRO A 142 -10.33 6.58 -4.47
N GLY A 143 -10.61 7.78 -3.96
CA GLY A 143 -10.82 7.98 -2.53
C GLY A 143 -12.22 7.51 -2.10
N MET A 144 -12.42 7.33 -0.80
CA MET A 144 -13.75 7.14 -0.23
C MET A 144 -14.62 8.39 -0.47
N ASP A 145 -15.91 8.18 -0.70
CA ASP A 145 -16.91 9.25 -0.85
C ASP A 145 -16.58 10.31 -1.92
N GLY A 146 -15.79 9.94 -2.93
CA GLY A 146 -15.46 10.79 -4.06
C GLY A 146 -14.41 11.86 -3.77
N VAL A 147 -13.73 11.82 -2.62
CA VAL A 147 -12.54 12.64 -2.37
C VAL A 147 -11.32 12.10 -3.13
N ASP A 148 -10.27 12.90 -3.25
CA ASP A 148 -8.98 12.40 -3.74
C ASP A 148 -8.37 11.41 -2.71
N PRO A 149 -7.69 10.36 -3.17
CA PRO A 149 -7.11 9.36 -2.28
C PRO A 149 -6.02 9.98 -1.39
N ILE A 150 -6.07 9.69 -0.09
CA ILE A 150 -5.03 10.01 0.88
C ILE A 150 -4.07 8.83 0.96
N VAL A 151 -2.82 9.08 0.59
CA VAL A 151 -1.74 8.10 0.69
C VAL A 151 -1.13 8.15 2.08
N VAL A 152 -1.20 7.04 2.79
CA VAL A 152 -0.56 6.85 4.09
C VAL A 152 0.64 5.93 3.89
N GLY A 153 1.79 6.29 4.46
CA GLY A 153 3.01 5.49 4.35
C GLY A 153 3.79 5.44 5.66
N GLU A 154 4.54 4.37 5.86
CA GLU A 154 5.51 4.25 6.97
C GLU A 154 6.75 5.13 6.79
N GLY A 155 6.90 5.71 5.59
CA GLY A 155 8.14 6.31 5.09
C GLY A 155 8.75 5.47 3.97
N GLY A 156 9.81 5.97 3.36
CA GLY A 156 10.63 5.20 2.40
C GLY A 156 11.80 4.49 3.08
N TRP A 157 12.54 3.71 2.29
CA TRP A 157 13.82 3.15 2.74
C TRP A 157 14.84 4.27 3.01
N GLY A 158 15.36 4.31 4.24
CA GLY A 158 16.37 5.28 4.66
C GLY A 158 17.79 4.71 4.63
N LEU A 159 18.78 5.58 4.43
CA LEU A 159 20.20 5.24 4.60
C LEU A 159 20.67 5.68 5.98
N SER A 160 21.25 4.73 6.73
CA SER A 160 21.75 4.96 8.09
C SER A 160 23.26 4.74 8.17
N ILE A 161 23.96 5.60 8.90
CA ILE A 161 25.39 5.42 9.20
C ILE A 161 25.51 4.58 10.46
N ASN A 162 26.23 3.45 10.37
CA ASN A 162 26.51 2.63 11.52
C ASN A 162 27.34 3.42 12.55
N ALA A 163 26.84 3.56 13.78
CA ALA A 163 27.51 4.31 14.85
C ALA A 163 28.91 3.78 15.22
N ALA A 164 29.22 2.52 14.91
CA ALA A 164 30.52 1.90 15.15
C ALA A 164 31.51 2.09 13.98
N THR A 165 31.13 2.78 12.90
CA THR A 165 32.03 3.01 11.76
C THR A 165 33.26 3.82 12.17
N GLN A 166 34.41 3.49 11.59
CA GLN A 166 35.64 4.27 11.73
C GLN A 166 35.71 5.44 10.74
N TYR A 167 34.76 5.51 9.80
CA TYR A 167 34.74 6.46 8.67
C TYR A 167 33.39 7.20 8.59
N PRO A 168 32.98 7.93 9.64
CA PRO A 168 31.66 8.58 9.66
C PRO A 168 31.55 9.73 8.65
N ALA A 169 32.65 10.42 8.36
CA ALA A 169 32.67 11.52 7.39
C ALA A 169 32.48 10.98 5.96
N GLU A 170 33.22 9.95 5.58
CA GLU A 170 33.15 9.32 4.26
C GLU A 170 31.79 8.65 4.03
N ALA A 171 31.22 8.01 5.07
CA ALA A 171 29.87 7.46 5.00
C ALA A 171 28.82 8.56 4.78
N SER A 172 28.97 9.71 5.44
CA SER A 172 28.10 10.87 5.24
C SER A 172 28.26 11.48 3.84
N GLU A 173 29.49 11.60 3.33
CA GLU A 173 29.75 12.04 1.96
C GLU A 173 29.15 11.10 0.92
N PHE A 174 29.18 9.79 1.17
CA PHE A 174 28.55 8.82 0.29
C PHE A 174 27.02 8.95 0.26
N ILE A 175 26.38 9.14 1.41
CA ILE A 175 24.93 9.43 1.47
C ILE A 175 24.62 10.74 0.73
N ALA A 176 25.42 11.79 0.92
CA ALA A 176 25.24 13.05 0.20
C ALA A 176 25.41 12.88 -1.32
N TYR A 177 26.38 12.07 -1.76
CA TYR A 177 26.58 11.73 -3.17
C TYR A 177 25.35 11.05 -3.76
N LEU A 178 24.77 10.05 -3.08
CA LEU A 178 23.57 9.35 -3.54
C LEU A 178 22.35 10.26 -3.70
N ASN A 179 22.29 11.36 -2.97
CA ASN A 179 21.18 12.33 -3.01
C ASN A 179 21.41 13.51 -3.96
N ARG A 180 22.51 13.53 -4.72
CA ARG A 180 22.68 14.55 -5.77
C ARG A 180 21.70 14.30 -6.90
N ASP A 181 21.15 15.37 -7.48
CA ASP A 181 20.17 15.30 -8.58
C ASP A 181 20.63 14.41 -9.75
N ASP A 182 21.90 14.47 -10.16
CA ASP A 182 22.43 13.67 -11.26
C ASP A 182 22.49 12.17 -10.94
N VAL A 183 22.88 11.83 -9.70
CA VAL A 183 22.96 10.44 -9.23
C VAL A 183 21.57 9.87 -8.97
N MET A 184 20.70 10.65 -8.33
CA MET A 184 19.32 10.27 -8.07
C MET A 184 18.54 10.11 -9.38
N LEU A 185 18.70 11.00 -10.36
CA LEU A 185 18.06 10.84 -11.67
C LEU A 185 18.50 9.53 -12.36
N GLN A 186 19.78 9.17 -12.27
CA GLN A 186 20.25 7.89 -12.78
C GLN A 186 19.56 6.71 -12.06
N TRP A 187 19.44 6.76 -10.74
CA TRP A 187 18.72 5.74 -9.96
C TRP A 187 17.26 5.63 -10.40
N LEU A 188 16.56 6.76 -10.55
CA LEU A 188 15.16 6.79 -10.96
C LEU A 188 14.96 6.19 -12.36
N GLN A 189 15.87 6.48 -13.29
CA GLN A 189 15.84 5.94 -14.65
C GLN A 189 16.04 4.42 -14.70
N GLU A 190 16.86 3.88 -13.81
CA GLU A 190 17.12 2.43 -13.74
C GLU A 190 16.05 1.68 -12.96
N GLN A 191 15.51 2.28 -11.91
CA GLN A 191 14.57 1.63 -10.99
C GLN A 191 13.10 1.97 -11.24
N HIS A 192 12.80 2.94 -12.09
CA HIS A 192 11.45 3.45 -12.36
C HIS A 192 10.64 3.72 -11.08
N SER A 193 11.21 4.51 -10.17
CA SER A 193 10.62 4.85 -8.86
C SER A 193 10.38 6.36 -8.70
N LEU A 194 9.83 6.77 -7.56
CA LEU A 194 9.60 8.17 -7.21
C LEU A 194 10.86 8.80 -6.58
N PRO A 195 11.12 10.11 -6.77
CA PRO A 195 12.27 10.75 -6.17
C PRO A 195 12.13 10.85 -4.65
N CYS A 196 13.25 10.75 -3.93
CA CYS A 196 13.32 11.14 -2.51
C CYS A 196 13.89 12.55 -2.30
N VAL A 197 14.06 13.33 -3.38
CA VAL A 197 14.50 14.73 -3.36
C VAL A 197 13.51 15.62 -4.11
N HIS A 198 13.09 16.72 -3.48
CA HIS A 198 12.09 17.63 -4.07
C HIS A 198 12.55 18.31 -5.37
N SER A 199 13.85 18.53 -5.55
CA SER A 199 14.44 19.14 -6.76
C SER A 199 14.11 18.37 -8.05
N LEU A 200 13.80 17.08 -7.96
CA LEU A 200 13.52 16.22 -9.10
C LEU A 200 12.02 16.01 -9.36
N MET A 201 11.11 16.54 -8.55
CA MET A 201 9.66 16.31 -8.70
C MET A 201 9.11 16.80 -10.05
N ASP A 202 9.65 17.89 -10.59
CA ASP A 202 9.24 18.44 -11.89
C ASP A 202 10.19 18.05 -13.03
N ASN A 203 10.99 16.98 -12.86
CA ASN A 203 11.96 16.58 -13.87
C ASN A 203 11.26 16.13 -15.17
N PRO A 204 11.65 16.63 -16.36
CA PRO A 204 11.02 16.26 -17.64
C PRO A 204 11.04 14.77 -17.97
N TRP A 205 11.90 13.98 -17.33
CA TRP A 205 11.92 12.53 -17.49
C TRP A 205 10.56 11.90 -17.15
N PHE A 206 9.83 12.42 -16.15
CA PHE A 206 8.51 11.92 -15.77
C PHE A 206 7.44 12.10 -16.86
N GLU A 207 7.66 12.94 -17.88
CA GLU A 207 6.74 13.13 -19.02
C GLU A 207 7.05 12.19 -20.20
N THR A 208 8.06 11.33 -20.07
CA THR A 208 8.42 10.35 -21.12
C THR A 208 7.50 9.13 -21.09
N GLU A 209 7.37 8.42 -22.21
CA GLU A 209 6.61 7.16 -22.27
C GLU A 209 7.10 6.10 -21.27
N GLU A 210 8.39 6.17 -20.91
CA GLU A 210 9.02 5.28 -19.94
C GLU A 210 8.53 5.52 -18.50
N ALA A 211 8.32 6.79 -18.12
CA ALA A 211 8.09 7.17 -16.72
C ALA A 211 6.73 7.80 -16.45
N LYS A 212 5.93 8.14 -17.47
CA LYS A 212 4.63 8.82 -17.31
C LYS A 212 3.63 8.06 -16.45
N PHE A 213 3.79 6.74 -16.31
CA PHE A 213 2.97 5.94 -15.39
C PHE A 213 3.19 6.32 -13.92
N LEU A 214 4.30 6.96 -13.57
CA LEU A 214 4.63 7.46 -12.23
C LEU A 214 3.92 8.79 -11.90
N LEU A 215 3.53 9.57 -12.90
CA LEU A 215 2.92 10.90 -12.72
C LEU A 215 1.70 10.91 -11.78
N PRO A 216 0.77 9.93 -11.83
CA PRO A 216 -0.36 9.89 -10.91
C PRO A 216 0.07 9.80 -9.44
N ALA A 217 1.09 8.99 -9.13
CA ALA A 217 1.62 8.88 -7.77
C ALA A 217 2.45 10.11 -7.38
N LEU A 218 3.29 10.61 -8.30
CA LEU A 218 4.12 11.80 -8.11
C LEU A 218 3.30 13.03 -7.70
N LYS A 219 2.10 13.21 -8.27
CA LYS A 219 1.19 14.32 -7.92
C LYS A 219 0.63 14.26 -6.49
N THR A 220 0.79 13.14 -5.80
CA THR A 220 0.26 12.96 -4.44
C THR A 220 1.29 13.15 -3.34
N VAL A 221 2.59 13.19 -3.67
CA VAL A 221 3.70 13.12 -2.70
C VAL A 221 3.66 14.20 -1.62
N ASP A 222 3.26 15.43 -1.96
CA ASP A 222 3.15 16.53 -1.00
C ASP A 222 2.02 16.31 0.02
N GLY A 223 1.05 15.44 -0.29
CA GLY A 223 -0.09 15.10 0.55
C GLY A 223 0.11 13.83 1.38
N TRP A 224 1.23 13.13 1.23
CA TRP A 224 1.46 11.85 1.92
C TRP A 224 1.46 12.04 3.44
N LYS A 225 0.84 11.08 4.13
CA LYS A 225 0.72 11.08 5.59
C LYS A 225 1.58 9.97 6.16
N TRP A 226 2.33 10.31 7.19
CA TRP A 226 3.01 9.29 7.97
C TRP A 226 1.97 8.44 8.71
N ILE A 227 2.12 7.11 8.67
CA ILE A 227 1.19 6.17 9.29
C ILE A 227 1.12 6.30 10.82
N GLY A 228 2.09 6.98 11.44
CA GLY A 228 2.24 7.04 12.89
C GLY A 228 3.32 6.07 13.39
N PRO A 229 3.52 5.98 14.71
CA PRO A 229 4.62 5.24 15.35
C PRO A 229 4.42 3.71 15.34
N VAL A 230 3.93 3.18 14.23
CA VAL A 230 3.75 1.76 13.99
C VAL A 230 5.14 1.14 13.84
N GLY A 231 5.60 0.40 14.84
CA GLY A 231 6.87 -0.35 14.77
C GLY A 231 6.84 -1.26 13.52
N ASN A 232 7.60 -0.86 12.51
CA ASN A 232 7.15 -0.85 11.12
C ASN A 232 6.70 -2.22 10.56
N LYS A 233 7.52 -3.26 10.66
CA LYS A 233 7.23 -4.56 10.06
C LYS A 233 6.37 -5.46 10.95
N TYR A 234 6.60 -5.45 12.26
CA TYR A 234 5.92 -6.34 13.20
C TYR A 234 4.42 -6.05 13.31
N ALA A 235 4.01 -4.77 13.29
CA ALA A 235 2.59 -4.44 13.34
C ALA A 235 1.85 -4.76 12.03
N MET A 236 2.55 -4.72 10.89
CA MET A 236 1.98 -5.09 9.61
C MET A 236 1.88 -6.62 9.45
N ASP A 237 2.98 -7.33 9.72
CA ASP A 237 3.12 -8.77 9.49
C ASP A 237 2.50 -9.62 10.60
N ASP A 238 2.64 -9.22 11.87
CA ASP A 238 2.25 -10.08 13.01
C ASP A 238 0.87 -9.76 13.57
N ILE A 239 0.32 -8.57 13.26
CA ILE A 239 -0.96 -8.10 13.81
C ILE A 239 -1.98 -7.92 12.68
N PHE A 240 -1.67 -7.09 11.69
CA PHE A 240 -2.64 -6.74 10.66
C PHE A 240 -2.91 -7.88 9.67
N LEU A 241 -1.88 -8.44 9.03
CA LEU A 241 -2.04 -9.48 8.03
C LEU A 241 -2.73 -10.74 8.56
N PRO A 242 -2.35 -11.32 9.72
CA PRO A 242 -3.02 -12.51 10.25
C PRO A 242 -4.49 -12.23 10.55
N GLY A 243 -4.82 -11.03 11.02
CA GLY A 243 -6.20 -10.65 11.23
C GLY A 243 -7.00 -10.46 9.95
N LEU A 244 -6.36 -9.99 8.88
CA LEU A 244 -6.96 -9.95 7.56
C LEU A 244 -7.21 -11.36 6.99
N GLU A 245 -6.29 -12.30 7.22
CA GLU A 245 -6.48 -13.70 6.83
C GLU A 245 -7.68 -14.33 7.53
N GLU A 246 -7.79 -14.20 8.85
CA GLU A 246 -8.96 -14.68 9.61
C GLU A 246 -10.27 -13.99 9.17
N LEU A 247 -10.24 -12.69 8.90
CA LEU A 247 -11.40 -11.96 8.36
C LEU A 247 -11.81 -12.52 7.00
N SER A 248 -10.85 -12.82 6.12
CA SER A 248 -11.12 -13.36 4.78
C SER A 248 -11.69 -14.78 4.80
N LEU A 249 -11.39 -15.55 5.85
CA LEU A 249 -11.98 -16.87 6.11
C LEU A 249 -13.38 -16.78 6.73
N GLY A 250 -13.76 -15.61 7.24
CA GLY A 250 -15.01 -15.42 7.98
C GLY A 250 -14.94 -15.93 9.42
N ASP A 251 -13.74 -16.17 9.95
CA ASP A 251 -13.51 -16.67 11.31
C ASP A 251 -13.72 -15.60 12.37
N ILE A 252 -13.60 -14.33 11.98
CA ILE A 252 -13.88 -13.15 12.81
C ILE A 252 -14.74 -12.14 12.05
N SER A 253 -15.48 -11.34 12.80
CA SER A 253 -16.22 -10.19 12.27
C SER A 253 -15.34 -8.94 12.13
N VAL A 254 -15.85 -7.96 11.39
CA VAL A 254 -15.23 -6.62 11.29
C VAL A 254 -15.09 -5.97 12.67
N ASP A 255 -16.08 -6.13 13.55
CA ASP A 255 -16.06 -5.59 14.91
C ASP A 255 -14.96 -6.24 15.76
N GLU A 256 -14.85 -7.58 15.72
CA GLU A 256 -13.81 -8.32 16.45
C GLU A 256 -12.41 -7.97 15.95
N LEU A 257 -12.23 -7.80 14.63
CA LEU A 257 -10.96 -7.36 14.07
C LEU A 257 -10.63 -5.93 14.51
N ALA A 258 -11.59 -5.00 14.44
CA ALA A 258 -11.41 -3.62 14.89
C ALA A 258 -10.97 -3.53 16.37
N ASP A 259 -11.63 -4.29 17.24
CA ASP A 259 -11.27 -4.39 18.66
C ASP A 259 -9.84 -4.90 18.85
N ARG A 260 -9.50 -6.00 18.18
CA ARG A 260 -8.17 -6.61 18.27
C ARG A 260 -7.08 -5.66 17.78
N LEU A 261 -7.24 -5.10 16.58
CA LEU A 261 -6.25 -4.21 15.99
C LEU A 261 -6.04 -2.97 16.87
N SER A 262 -7.12 -2.37 17.40
CA SER A 262 -7.02 -1.23 18.31
C SER A 262 -6.17 -1.55 19.55
N ALA A 263 -6.40 -2.72 20.14
CA ALA A 263 -5.69 -3.16 21.35
C ALA A 263 -4.22 -3.51 21.07
N GLU A 264 -3.97 -4.34 20.05
CA GLU A 264 -2.64 -4.88 19.77
C GLU A 264 -1.70 -3.82 19.18
N LEU A 265 -2.19 -2.97 18.27
CA LEU A 265 -1.39 -1.87 17.73
C LEU A 265 -1.03 -0.88 18.84
N THR A 266 -1.98 -0.50 19.70
CA THR A 266 -1.71 0.37 20.86
C THR A 266 -0.65 -0.24 21.78
N ALA A 267 -0.79 -1.52 22.13
CA ALA A 267 0.15 -2.22 22.99
C ALA A 267 1.56 -2.25 22.36
N LYS A 268 1.64 -2.47 21.06
CA LYS A 268 2.91 -2.51 20.33
C LYS A 268 3.59 -1.14 20.30
N VAL A 269 2.84 -0.07 20.01
CA VAL A 269 3.35 1.30 20.04
C VAL A 269 3.86 1.65 21.44
N GLN A 270 3.11 1.32 22.49
CA GLN A 270 3.52 1.58 23.86
C GLN A 270 4.79 0.81 24.25
N SER A 271 4.89 -0.47 23.88
CA SER A 271 6.12 -1.26 24.11
C SER A 271 7.32 -0.63 23.43
N PHE A 272 7.15 -0.20 22.17
CA PHE A 272 8.21 0.48 21.43
C PHE A 272 8.64 1.79 22.10
N MET A 273 7.68 2.59 22.56
CA MET A 273 7.93 3.84 23.30
C MET A 273 8.72 3.59 24.59
N ASP A 274 8.30 2.60 25.37
CA ASP A 274 8.92 2.26 26.65
C ASP A 274 10.35 1.71 26.48
N GLU A 275 10.58 0.87 25.46
CA GLU A 275 11.87 0.26 25.17
C GLU A 275 12.90 1.26 24.64
N ASN A 276 12.46 2.22 23.82
CA ASN A 276 13.36 3.13 23.09
C ASN A 276 13.42 4.53 23.68
N GLY A 277 12.63 4.82 24.72
CA GLY A 277 12.49 6.17 25.27
C GLY A 277 11.92 7.17 24.26
N TYR A 278 11.17 6.69 23.27
CA TYR A 278 10.56 7.52 22.24
C TYR A 278 9.41 8.33 22.84
N GLN A 279 9.45 9.65 22.69
CA GLN A 279 8.36 10.54 23.07
C GLN A 279 7.58 10.99 21.83
N PRO A 280 6.28 10.66 21.70
CA PRO A 280 5.46 11.10 20.58
C PRO A 280 5.38 12.63 20.53
N GLY A 281 5.35 13.20 19.31
CA GLY A 281 5.29 14.64 19.09
C GLY A 281 6.65 15.34 18.84
N LEU A 282 7.77 14.61 18.87
CA LEU A 282 9.09 15.15 18.47
C LEU A 282 9.42 14.98 16.98
N ALA A 283 8.57 14.29 16.20
CA ALA A 283 8.73 14.10 14.75
C ALA A 283 8.32 15.35 13.93
N GLY A 284 8.43 16.54 14.53
CA GLY A 284 8.30 17.83 13.85
C GLY A 284 9.66 18.49 13.73
N LEU A 285 10.55 17.90 12.92
CA LEU A 285 11.74 18.55 12.36
C LEU A 285 11.89 18.12 10.90
#